data_AF-A0A4X2KJK0-F1
#
_entry.id   AF-A0A4X2KJK0-F1
#
_cell.length_a   1.000
_cell.length_b   1.000
_cell.length_c   1.000
_cell.angle_alpha   90.00
_cell.angle_beta   90.00
_cell.angle_gamma   90.00
#
_symmetry.space_group_name_H-M   'P 1'
#
loop_
_entity.id
_entity.type
_entity.pdbx_description
1 polymer ?
#
loop_
_entity_poly.entity_id
_entity_poly.type
_entity_poly.pdbx_seq_one_letter_code
_entity_poly.pdbx_strand_id
1 'polypeptide(L)'
;MLEVPGPWKEAKFFISDIAAETAGRYRCRYQSQNHWSELSDPFELTVTGLYPKPSISANPGSTVTIGQDVTLHCESQLRSDRYVLYKTTGANAPHALVSTDYKANFLFPTVMVSHSGTYLCYSFDSDFPYLWSTPSDTLVLKISGSKEGNLQQETPNDEYMSAHHNFISFWLLLAGITLVILGALMNEAWRHRGSAQQQVKKPLAGP
;
A
#
# COMPACT_ATOMS: atom_id res chain seq x y z
N MET A 1 -14.08 -16.60 44.76
CA MET A 1 -14.63 -17.32 43.59
C MET A 1 -15.81 -16.50 43.10
N LEU A 2 -15.64 -15.70 42.05
CA LEU A 2 -16.74 -14.95 41.46
C LEU A 2 -17.35 -15.84 40.39
N GLU A 3 -18.46 -16.49 40.71
CA GLU A 3 -19.31 -17.11 39.70
C GLU A 3 -20.01 -15.99 38.93
N VAL A 4 -19.89 -16.00 37.60
CA VAL A 4 -20.57 -15.05 36.72
C VAL A 4 -21.40 -15.83 35.71
N PRO A 5 -22.75 -15.76 35.75
CA PRO A 5 -23.60 -16.50 34.84
C PRO A 5 -23.85 -15.74 33.53
N GLY A 6 -23.83 -16.45 32.38
CA GLY A 6 -24.28 -15.95 31.07
C GLY A 6 -23.34 -16.30 29.88
N PRO A 7 -23.83 -16.25 28.62
CA PRO A 7 -23.05 -16.64 27.44
C PRO A 7 -22.22 -15.46 26.94
N TRP A 8 -21.17 -15.09 27.67
CA TRP A 8 -20.39 -13.90 27.34
C TRP A 8 -19.31 -14.23 26.29
N LYS A 9 -19.45 -13.70 25.08
CA LYS A 9 -18.41 -13.72 24.02
C LYS A 9 -17.42 -12.54 24.12
N GLU A 10 -17.63 -11.63 25.08
CA GLU A 10 -16.89 -10.37 25.20
C GLU A 10 -16.54 -10.10 26.67
N ALA A 11 -15.33 -9.64 26.92
CA ALA A 11 -14.87 -9.15 28.22
C ALA A 11 -14.37 -7.71 28.06
N LYS A 12 -14.74 -6.82 28.99
CA LYS A 12 -14.35 -5.41 28.97
C LYS A 12 -13.40 -5.11 30.12
N PHE A 13 -12.29 -4.47 29.80
CA PHE A 13 -11.29 -4.02 30.76
C PHE A 13 -11.22 -2.50 30.72
N PHE A 14 -11.19 -1.85 31.88
CA PHE A 14 -11.11 -0.41 32.00
C PHE A 14 -9.78 -0.04 32.66
N ILE A 15 -9.03 0.87 32.02
CA ILE A 15 -7.85 1.51 32.61
C ILE A 15 -8.32 2.89 33.06
N SER A 16 -8.46 3.07 34.37
CA SER A 16 -9.08 4.27 34.94
C SER A 16 -8.18 5.50 34.83
N ASP A 17 -6.88 5.33 35.09
CA ASP A 17 -5.89 6.40 35.05
C ASP A 17 -4.78 6.03 34.06
N ILE A 18 -4.60 6.86 33.03
CA ILE A 18 -3.55 6.67 32.03
C ILE A 18 -2.25 7.25 32.60
N ALA A 19 -1.30 6.38 32.87
CA ALA A 19 0.01 6.71 33.44
C ALA A 19 1.12 5.85 32.83
N ALA A 20 2.39 6.20 33.09
CA ALA A 20 3.55 5.54 32.46
C ALA A 20 3.55 4.01 32.68
N GLU A 21 3.12 3.55 33.86
CA GLU A 21 3.00 2.14 34.23
C GLU A 21 1.92 1.37 33.45
N THR A 22 0.96 2.09 32.87
CA THR A 22 -0.09 1.48 32.02
C THR A 22 0.35 1.37 30.56
N ALA A 23 1.43 2.05 30.16
CA ALA A 23 1.95 1.96 28.81
C ALA A 23 2.51 0.56 28.55
N GLY A 24 2.27 0.01 27.36
CA GLY A 24 2.78 -1.31 27.02
C GLY A 24 2.00 -2.06 25.97
N ARG A 25 2.39 -3.32 25.80
CA ARG A 25 1.81 -4.24 24.82
C ARG A 25 0.87 -5.24 25.50
N TYR A 26 -0.42 -5.11 25.18
CA TYR A 26 -1.49 -5.93 25.71
C TYR A 26 -1.85 -7.05 24.73
N ARG A 27 -2.21 -8.22 25.26
CA ARG A 27 -2.74 -9.35 24.48
C ARG A 27 -3.89 -9.98 25.23
N CYS A 28 -4.93 -10.37 24.50
CA CYS A 28 -6.07 -11.07 25.06
C CYS A 28 -5.92 -12.58 24.84
N ARG A 29 -6.40 -13.37 25.80
CA ARG A 29 -6.69 -14.79 25.63
C ARG A 29 -7.85 -15.15 26.53
N TYR A 30 -8.59 -16.19 26.18
CA TYR A 30 -9.68 -16.69 26.99
C TYR A 30 -9.46 -18.16 27.34
N GLN A 31 -10.15 -18.62 28.38
CA GLN A 31 -10.17 -20.01 28.78
C GLN A 31 -11.52 -20.60 28.42
N SER A 32 -11.52 -21.75 27.76
CA SER A 32 -12.72 -22.55 27.53
C SER A 32 -12.51 -23.93 28.15
N GLN A 33 -13.36 -24.27 29.12
CA GLN A 33 -13.18 -25.45 29.96
C GLN A 33 -11.76 -25.45 30.58
N ASN A 34 -10.91 -26.42 30.21
CA ASN A 34 -9.53 -26.53 30.70
C ASN A 34 -8.45 -26.16 29.66
N HIS A 35 -8.84 -25.54 28.54
CA HIS A 35 -7.92 -25.13 27.49
C HIS A 35 -7.87 -23.62 27.35
N TRP A 36 -6.65 -23.08 27.22
CA TRP A 36 -6.43 -21.69 26.87
C TRP A 36 -6.42 -21.51 25.36
N SER A 37 -7.01 -20.42 24.88
CA SER A 37 -6.83 -19.98 23.50
C SER A 37 -5.39 -19.52 23.25
N GLU A 38 -5.04 -19.40 21.97
CA GLU A 38 -3.87 -18.62 21.58
C GLU A 38 -4.04 -17.15 21.98
N LEU A 39 -2.90 -16.44 22.06
CA LEU A 39 -2.87 -15.01 22.32
C LEU A 39 -3.31 -14.23 21.08
N SER A 40 -4.15 -13.21 21.27
CA SER A 40 -4.56 -12.29 20.20
C SER A 40 -3.38 -11.54 19.59
N ASP A 41 -3.65 -10.86 18.47
CA ASP A 41 -2.78 -9.79 18.01
C ASP A 41 -2.59 -8.73 19.11
N PRO A 42 -1.40 -8.13 19.17
CA PRO A 42 -1.10 -7.18 20.23
C PRO A 42 -1.79 -5.85 20.05
N PHE A 43 -2.21 -5.27 21.17
CA PHE A 43 -2.64 -3.89 21.26
C PHE A 43 -1.56 -3.09 21.98
N GLU A 44 -1.01 -2.06 21.36
CA GLU A 44 0.01 -1.21 21.95
C GLU A 44 -0.62 0.07 22.51
N LEU A 45 -0.49 0.25 23.82
CA LEU A 45 -0.91 1.45 24.53
C LEU A 45 0.30 2.34 24.78
N THR A 46 0.30 3.49 24.12
CA THR A 46 1.33 4.52 24.28
C THR A 46 0.80 5.66 25.13
N VAL A 47 1.64 6.16 26.04
CA VAL A 47 1.34 7.32 26.89
C VAL A 47 2.19 8.50 26.43
N THR A 48 1.54 9.62 26.14
CA THR A 48 2.19 10.85 25.65
C THR A 48 2.27 11.90 26.76
N GLY A 49 3.06 12.95 26.55
CA GLY A 49 3.19 14.05 27.51
C GLY A 49 4.19 13.84 28.64
N LEU A 50 5.00 12.77 28.57
CA LEU A 50 5.98 12.43 29.62
C LEU A 50 7.32 13.17 29.45
N TYR A 51 7.62 13.61 28.23
CA TYR A 51 8.82 14.39 27.91
C TYR A 51 8.46 15.74 27.25
N PRO A 52 9.38 16.73 27.28
CA PRO A 52 9.20 18.00 26.58
C PRO A 52 8.92 17.83 25.09
N LYS A 53 8.13 18.73 24.50
CA LYS A 53 7.79 18.65 23.09
C LYS A 53 9.02 18.86 22.19
N PRO A 54 9.16 18.09 21.10
CA PRO A 54 10.15 18.37 20.06
C PRO A 54 9.70 19.56 19.19
N SER A 55 10.64 20.18 18.50
CA SER A 55 10.36 21.11 17.40
C SER A 55 10.19 20.37 16.08
N ILE A 56 9.38 20.93 15.18
CA ILE A 56 9.19 20.44 13.81
C ILE A 56 9.49 21.55 12.81
N SER A 57 10.16 21.21 11.71
CA SER A 57 10.43 22.13 10.60
C SER A 57 10.38 21.43 9.25
N ALA A 58 10.36 22.21 8.17
CA ALA A 58 10.34 21.70 6.80
C ALA A 58 11.44 22.38 5.98
N ASN A 59 12.18 21.58 5.21
CA ASN A 59 13.21 22.04 4.29
C ASN A 59 12.87 21.56 2.87
N PRO A 60 12.83 22.43 1.84
CA PRO A 60 13.16 23.87 1.85
C PRO A 60 12.09 24.78 2.49
N GLY A 61 10.90 24.24 2.76
CA GLY A 61 9.82 24.97 3.41
C GLY A 61 8.54 24.14 3.46
N SER A 62 7.49 24.68 4.06
CA SER A 62 6.20 23.98 4.21
C SER A 62 5.25 24.18 3.02
N THR A 63 5.65 24.96 2.02
CA THR A 63 4.92 25.14 0.76
C THR A 63 5.85 24.82 -0.38
N VAL A 64 5.54 23.75 -1.12
CA VAL A 64 6.38 23.21 -2.19
C VAL A 64 5.53 22.88 -3.41
N THR A 65 6.14 22.72 -4.58
CA THR A 65 5.44 22.30 -5.80
C THR A 65 5.54 20.80 -6.02
N ILE A 66 4.59 20.25 -6.79
CA ILE A 66 4.60 18.82 -7.16
C ILE A 66 5.94 18.43 -7.78
N GLY A 67 6.49 17.31 -7.32
CA GLY A 67 7.74 16.74 -7.83
C GLY A 67 9.01 17.26 -7.14
N GLN A 68 8.91 18.25 -6.26
CA GLN A 68 10.04 18.65 -5.40
C GLN A 68 10.25 17.65 -4.26
N ASP A 69 11.45 17.63 -3.70
CA ASP A 69 11.73 16.90 -2.46
C ASP A 69 11.49 17.82 -1.27
N VAL A 70 10.89 17.27 -0.21
CA VAL A 70 10.77 17.96 1.07
C VAL A 70 11.19 17.03 2.20
N THR A 71 11.95 17.57 3.15
CA THR A 71 12.29 16.87 4.39
C THR A 71 11.58 17.56 5.54
N LEU A 72 10.77 16.79 6.27
CA LEU A 72 10.28 17.21 7.57
C LEU A 72 11.29 16.79 8.64
N HIS A 73 11.75 17.75 9.42
CA HIS A 73 12.75 17.53 10.46
C HIS A 73 12.14 17.70 11.84
N CYS A 74 12.42 16.75 12.73
CA CYS A 74 12.08 16.85 14.14
C CYS A 74 13.33 16.83 15.03
N GLU A 75 13.30 17.62 16.08
CA GLU A 75 14.42 17.77 17.00
C GLU A 75 13.90 17.91 18.43
N SER A 76 14.46 17.11 19.34
CA SER A 76 14.19 17.19 20.78
C SER A 76 15.35 17.87 21.50
N GLN A 77 15.05 18.65 22.54
CA GLN A 77 16.08 19.22 23.42
C GLN A 77 16.72 18.15 24.31
N LEU A 78 16.00 17.07 24.59
CA LEU A 78 16.55 15.89 25.23
C LEU A 78 17.14 14.97 24.15
N ARG A 79 18.18 14.22 24.52
CA ARG A 79 18.73 13.18 23.63
C ARG A 79 17.73 12.04 23.50
N SER A 80 16.84 12.12 22.51
CA SER A 80 15.97 11.04 22.05
C SER A 80 16.61 10.36 20.83
N ASP A 81 16.50 9.04 20.75
CA ASP A 81 17.03 8.20 19.66
C ASP A 81 15.93 7.66 18.72
N ARG A 82 14.68 7.97 19.04
CA ARG A 82 13.50 7.61 18.25
C ARG A 82 12.53 8.77 18.11
N TYR A 83 11.94 8.87 16.93
CA TYR A 83 10.97 9.90 16.59
C TYR A 83 9.85 9.33 15.73
N VAL A 84 8.64 9.84 15.91
CA VAL A 84 7.48 9.50 15.09
C VAL A 84 6.90 10.75 14.47
N LEU A 85 6.78 10.77 13.15
CA LEU A 85 6.04 11.80 12.41
C LEU A 85 4.63 11.30 12.15
N TYR A 86 3.63 11.99 12.69
CA TYR A 86 2.22 11.71 12.49
C TYR A 86 1.60 12.69 11.50
N LYS A 87 0.86 12.16 10.53
CA LYS A 87 -0.03 12.94 9.68
C LYS A 87 -1.44 12.89 10.24
N THR A 88 -1.98 14.04 10.67
CA THR A 88 -3.30 14.13 11.32
C THR A 88 -4.42 14.47 10.35
N THR A 89 -4.12 15.13 9.23
CA THR A 89 -5.12 15.53 8.22
C THR A 89 -4.57 15.35 6.80
N GLY A 90 -5.47 15.24 5.81
CA GLY A 90 -5.13 15.06 4.40
C GLY A 90 -5.36 13.63 3.92
N ALA A 91 -4.97 13.33 2.68
CA ALA A 91 -5.12 11.99 2.12
C ALA A 91 -4.31 10.96 2.92
N ASN A 92 -4.89 9.78 3.15
CA ASN A 92 -4.31 8.65 3.88
C ASN A 92 -3.91 8.96 5.33
N ALA A 93 -4.57 9.93 5.99
CA ALA A 93 -4.48 10.11 7.43
C ALA A 93 -5.45 9.14 8.16
N PRO A 94 -5.12 8.69 9.38
CA PRO A 94 -3.86 8.87 10.09
C PRO A 94 -2.80 7.84 9.66
N HIS A 95 -1.55 8.27 9.51
CA HIS A 95 -0.39 7.38 9.40
C HIS A 95 0.80 7.94 10.16
N ALA A 96 1.75 7.06 10.48
CA ALA A 96 2.96 7.35 11.23
C ALA A 96 4.20 6.87 10.47
N LEU A 97 5.26 7.67 10.49
CA LEU A 97 6.59 7.29 10.04
C LEU A 97 7.52 7.31 11.24
N VAL A 98 8.34 6.26 11.40
CA VAL A 98 9.28 6.13 12.51
C VAL A 98 10.71 6.34 12.00
N SER A 99 11.46 7.22 12.65
CA SER A 99 12.91 7.35 12.44
C SER A 99 13.66 6.66 13.57
N THR A 100 14.70 5.91 13.20
CA THR A 100 15.59 5.19 14.11
C THR A 100 16.96 5.87 14.28
N ASP A 101 17.07 7.14 13.89
CA ASP A 101 18.30 7.92 13.99
C ASP A 101 18.11 9.09 14.98
N TYR A 102 19.21 9.55 15.56
CA TYR A 102 19.26 10.77 16.39
C TYR A 102 18.86 12.02 15.59
N LYS A 103 18.95 11.94 14.25
CA LYS A 103 18.44 12.95 13.33
C LYS A 103 17.12 12.49 12.74
N ALA A 104 16.01 13.08 13.18
CA ALA A 104 14.68 12.72 12.70
C ALA A 104 14.34 13.43 11.38
N ASN A 105 14.96 13.00 10.29
CA ASN A 105 14.67 13.48 8.94
C ASN A 105 13.69 12.54 8.22
N PHE A 106 12.52 13.04 7.91
CA PHE A 106 11.50 12.34 7.13
C PHE A 106 11.47 12.91 5.72
N LEU A 107 12.17 12.22 4.81
CA LEU A 107 12.27 12.61 3.40
C LEU A 107 11.04 12.14 2.62
N PHE A 108 10.37 13.08 1.96
CA PHE A 108 9.34 12.81 0.96
C PHE A 108 9.91 13.12 -0.43
N PRO A 109 10.44 12.11 -1.14
CA PRO A 109 10.96 12.33 -2.48
C PRO A 109 9.81 12.57 -3.46
N THR A 110 9.99 13.50 -4.40
CA THR A 110 9.05 13.78 -5.49
C THR A 110 7.60 13.93 -5.01
N VAL A 111 7.33 14.98 -4.24
CA VAL A 111 6.05 15.12 -3.54
C VAL A 111 4.84 15.17 -4.48
N MET A 112 3.75 14.53 -4.06
CA MET A 112 2.46 14.52 -4.73
C MET A 112 1.40 15.20 -3.87
N VAL A 113 0.28 15.63 -4.45
CA VAL A 113 -0.83 16.28 -3.73
C VAL A 113 -1.27 15.49 -2.50
N SER A 114 -1.21 14.16 -2.56
CA SER A 114 -1.51 13.24 -1.46
C SER A 114 -0.64 13.45 -0.21
N HIS A 115 0.57 14.00 -0.34
CA HIS A 115 1.43 14.34 0.79
C HIS A 115 1.02 15.65 1.48
N SER A 116 0.07 16.42 0.94
CA SER A 116 -0.45 17.60 1.65
C SER A 116 -1.17 17.18 2.92
N GLY A 117 -1.05 17.97 3.97
CA GLY A 117 -1.68 17.68 5.25
C GLY A 117 -1.07 18.41 6.42
N THR A 118 -1.59 18.12 7.61
CA THR A 118 -1.02 18.59 8.87
C THR A 118 -0.20 17.49 9.51
N TYR A 119 1.01 17.84 9.91
CA TYR A 119 2.00 16.95 10.50
C TYR A 119 2.37 17.43 11.90
N LEU A 120 2.65 16.50 12.79
CA LEU A 120 3.26 16.74 14.09
C LEU A 120 4.20 15.59 14.42
N CYS A 121 5.10 15.76 15.37
CA CYS A 121 5.96 14.67 15.81
C CYS A 121 6.03 14.49 17.31
N TYR A 122 6.38 13.26 17.65
CA TYR A 122 6.74 12.81 18.99
C TYR A 122 8.20 12.33 18.97
N SER A 123 8.80 12.33 20.15
CA SER A 123 10.11 11.77 20.42
C SER A 123 10.01 10.83 21.61
N PHE A 124 10.79 9.76 21.58
CA PHE A 124 10.84 8.78 22.66
C PHE A 124 12.23 8.14 22.72
N ASP A 125 12.46 7.42 23.80
CA ASP A 125 13.67 6.63 24.01
C ASP A 125 13.39 5.18 23.62
N SER A 126 14.28 4.54 22.85
CA SER A 126 14.10 3.14 22.45
C SER A 126 14.05 2.16 23.62
N ASP A 127 14.61 2.50 24.78
CA ASP A 127 14.47 1.72 26.02
C ASP A 127 13.04 1.80 26.60
N PHE A 128 12.29 2.85 26.26
CA PHE A 128 10.92 3.10 26.71
C PHE A 128 9.97 3.38 25.52
N PRO A 129 9.73 2.38 24.64
CA PRO A 129 9.07 2.59 23.34
C PRO A 129 7.61 3.05 23.42
N TYR A 130 6.97 2.91 24.59
CA TYR A 130 5.58 3.28 24.83
C TYR A 130 5.41 4.60 25.60
N LEU A 131 6.51 5.26 25.97
CA LEU A 131 6.52 6.52 26.73
C LEU A 131 7.00 7.65 25.83
N TRP A 132 6.10 8.55 25.46
CA TRP A 132 6.37 9.55 24.43
C TRP A 132 6.32 10.97 24.98
N SER A 133 6.96 11.88 24.25
CA SER A 133 6.92 13.31 24.54
C SER A 133 5.52 13.91 24.40
N THR A 134 5.41 15.16 24.83
CA THR A 134 4.32 16.06 24.41
C THR A 134 4.40 16.25 22.89
N PRO A 135 3.28 16.33 22.14
CA PRO A 135 3.35 16.56 20.70
C PRO A 135 4.07 17.87 20.37
N SER A 136 4.79 17.88 19.25
CA SER A 136 5.29 19.11 18.65
C SER A 136 4.15 20.06 18.28
N ASP A 137 4.51 21.30 17.92
CA ASP A 137 3.58 22.15 17.18
C ASP A 137 3.22 21.52 15.83
N THR A 138 2.11 21.94 15.23
CA THR A 138 1.66 21.40 13.95
C THR A 138 2.33 22.11 12.78
N LEU A 139 2.75 21.36 11.76
CA LEU A 139 3.27 21.86 10.49
C LEU A 139 2.31 21.51 9.35
N VAL A 140 1.81 22.52 8.64
CA VAL A 140 0.94 22.32 7.47
C VAL A 140 1.79 22.28 6.20
N LEU A 141 1.90 21.11 5.59
CA LEU A 141 2.56 20.92 4.30
C LEU A 141 1.55 21.16 3.18
N LYS A 142 1.79 22.20 2.38
CA LYS A 142 0.98 22.60 1.23
C LYS A 142 1.72 22.27 -0.06
N ILE A 143 1.03 21.62 -0.99
CA ILE A 143 1.59 21.25 -2.29
C ILE A 143 0.82 21.98 -3.38
N SER A 144 1.51 22.88 -4.07
CA SER A 144 0.96 23.64 -5.20
C SER A 144 1.20 22.89 -6.52
N GLY A 145 0.24 22.95 -7.45
CA GLY A 145 0.35 22.33 -8.76
C GLY A 145 0.91 23.27 -9.82
N SER A 146 2.08 22.94 -10.36
CA SER A 146 2.38 22.95 -11.81
C SER A 146 3.69 22.20 -12.06
N LYS A 147 3.69 21.24 -12.99
CA LYS A 147 4.90 20.83 -13.70
C LYS A 147 4.89 21.64 -14.98
N GLU A 148 5.48 22.83 -14.98
CA GLU A 148 5.58 23.64 -16.19
C GLU A 148 7.00 24.18 -16.33
N GLY A 149 7.74 23.57 -17.27
CA GLY A 149 9.13 23.90 -17.58
C GLY A 149 9.90 22.75 -18.22
N ASN A 150 9.82 22.63 -19.55
CA ASN A 150 10.65 21.82 -20.45
C ASN A 150 10.38 20.30 -20.52
N LEU A 151 9.19 19.90 -20.99
CA LEU A 151 9.22 19.12 -22.22
C LEU A 151 9.08 20.14 -23.34
N GLN A 152 9.99 20.10 -24.31
CA GLN A 152 9.63 20.54 -25.64
C GLN A 152 8.27 19.92 -25.94
N GLN A 153 7.32 20.75 -26.31
CA GLN A 153 6.21 20.35 -27.15
C GLN A 153 6.85 19.82 -28.45
N GLU A 154 7.41 18.62 -28.42
CA GLU A 154 7.44 17.79 -29.60
C GLU A 154 5.96 17.54 -29.86
N THR A 155 5.47 18.21 -30.90
CA THR A 155 4.29 17.79 -31.65
C THR A 155 4.15 16.27 -31.58
N PRO A 156 2.94 15.71 -31.34
CA PRO A 156 2.77 14.26 -31.39
C PRO A 156 3.39 13.77 -32.69
N ASN A 157 4.50 13.02 -32.60
CA ASN A 157 4.99 12.30 -33.75
C ASN A 157 3.82 11.37 -34.11
N ASP A 158 3.14 11.68 -35.22
CA ASP A 158 2.07 10.90 -35.86
C ASP A 158 2.49 9.44 -36.17
N GLU A 159 3.71 9.08 -35.78
CA GLU A 159 4.35 7.78 -35.90
C GLU A 159 4.03 6.82 -34.73
N TYR A 160 3.69 7.32 -33.52
CA TYR A 160 3.50 6.43 -32.36
C TYR A 160 2.04 5.96 -32.16
N MET A 161 1.05 6.73 -32.60
CA MET A 161 -0.37 6.30 -32.52
C MET A 161 -0.84 5.47 -33.73
N SER A 162 0.00 5.30 -34.75
CA SER A 162 -0.26 4.39 -35.89
C SER A 162 0.13 2.94 -35.59
N ALA A 163 1.15 2.73 -34.75
CA ALA A 163 1.70 1.40 -34.46
C ALA A 163 0.70 0.45 -33.75
N HIS A 164 -0.12 0.97 -32.83
CA HIS A 164 -1.04 0.15 -32.05
C HIS A 164 -2.26 -0.35 -32.85
N HIS A 165 -2.77 0.47 -33.78
CA HIS A 165 -3.85 0.05 -34.70
C HIS A 165 -3.36 -0.97 -35.73
N ASN A 166 -2.13 -0.80 -36.22
CA ASN A 166 -1.50 -1.76 -37.14
C ASN A 166 -1.21 -3.09 -36.45
N PHE A 167 -0.83 -3.08 -35.17
CA PHE A 167 -0.62 -4.30 -34.38
C PHE A 167 -1.92 -5.09 -34.21
N ILE A 168 -2.99 -4.46 -33.71
CA ILE A 168 -4.28 -5.14 -33.49
C ILE A 168 -4.83 -5.68 -34.83
N SER A 169 -4.70 -4.90 -35.91
CA SER A 169 -5.14 -5.33 -37.25
C SER A 169 -4.30 -6.51 -37.78
N PHE A 170 -2.99 -6.52 -37.55
CA PHE A 170 -2.11 -7.63 -37.92
C PHE A 170 -2.44 -8.91 -37.15
N TRP A 171 -2.68 -8.80 -35.84
CA TRP A 171 -3.08 -9.94 -35.01
C TRP A 171 -4.42 -10.54 -35.46
N LEU A 172 -5.40 -9.71 -35.85
CA LEU A 172 -6.67 -10.18 -36.41
C LEU A 172 -6.50 -10.86 -37.78
N LEU A 173 -5.63 -10.35 -38.65
CA LEU A 173 -5.32 -10.99 -39.94
C LEU A 173 -4.63 -12.35 -39.75
N LEU A 174 -3.65 -12.45 -38.84
CA LEU A 174 -2.99 -13.73 -38.53
C LEU A 174 -3.96 -14.75 -37.95
N ALA A 175 -4.84 -14.33 -37.04
CA ALA A 175 -5.89 -15.20 -36.49
C ALA A 175 -6.86 -15.68 -37.60
N GLY A 176 -7.23 -14.80 -38.54
CA GLY A 176 -8.05 -15.16 -39.69
C GLY A 176 -7.38 -16.19 -40.61
N ILE A 177 -6.11 -15.96 -40.99
CA ILE A 177 -5.37 -16.86 -41.88
C ILE A 177 -5.20 -18.24 -41.25
N THR A 178 -4.87 -18.31 -39.95
CA THR A 178 -4.73 -19.59 -39.25
C THR A 178 -6.04 -20.38 -39.23
N LEU A 179 -7.19 -19.73 -39.02
CA LEU A 179 -8.50 -20.37 -39.10
C LEU A 179 -8.83 -20.90 -40.50
N VAL A 180 -8.48 -20.15 -41.56
CA VAL A 180 -8.71 -20.60 -42.95
C VAL A 180 -7.83 -21.80 -43.28
N ILE A 181 -6.55 -21.79 -42.88
CA ILE A 181 -5.64 -22.91 -43.10
C ILE A 181 -6.14 -24.15 -42.33
N LEU A 182 -6.52 -24.00 -41.06
CA LEU A 182 -7.12 -25.08 -40.28
C LEU A 182 -8.40 -25.62 -40.94
N GLY A 183 -9.26 -24.72 -41.44
CA GLY A 183 -10.46 -25.10 -42.19
C GLY A 183 -10.15 -25.84 -43.49
N ALA A 184 -9.13 -25.42 -44.23
CA ALA A 184 -8.68 -26.09 -45.45
C ALA A 184 -8.08 -27.47 -45.15
N LEU A 185 -7.22 -27.58 -44.13
CA LEU A 185 -6.65 -28.86 -43.68
C LEU A 185 -7.76 -29.81 -43.20
N MET A 186 -8.74 -29.30 -42.46
CA MET A 186 -9.91 -30.09 -42.07
C MET A 186 -10.73 -30.53 -43.27
N ASN A 187 -10.94 -29.66 -44.25
CA ASN A 187 -11.67 -29.98 -45.48
C ASN A 187 -10.92 -30.99 -46.34
N GLU A 188 -9.60 -30.86 -46.49
CA GLU A 188 -8.73 -31.82 -47.17
C GLU A 188 -8.75 -33.17 -46.43
N ALA A 189 -8.62 -33.16 -45.11
CA ALA A 189 -8.73 -34.38 -44.30
C ALA A 189 -10.11 -35.03 -44.45
N TRP A 190 -11.18 -34.24 -44.53
CA TRP A 190 -12.52 -34.74 -44.80
C TRP A 190 -12.67 -35.28 -46.23
N ARG A 191 -12.06 -34.63 -47.22
CA ARG A 191 -12.02 -35.10 -48.62
C ARG A 191 -11.21 -36.39 -48.78
N HIS A 192 -10.09 -36.53 -48.08
CA HIS A 192 -9.31 -37.77 -48.03
C HIS A 192 -10.06 -38.90 -47.31
N ARG A 193 -10.80 -38.58 -46.24
CA ARG A 193 -11.66 -39.55 -45.57
C ARG A 193 -12.87 -39.95 -46.42
N GLY A 194 -13.44 -39.02 -47.18
CA GLY A 194 -14.53 -39.27 -48.13
C GLY A 194 -14.08 -40.06 -49.36
N SER A 195 -12.89 -39.79 -49.91
CA SER A 195 -12.33 -40.55 -51.04
C SER A 195 -11.86 -41.95 -50.65
N ALA A 196 -11.41 -42.15 -49.40
CA ALA A 196 -11.14 -43.48 -48.86
C ALA A 196 -12.41 -44.32 -48.66
N GLN A 197 -13.57 -43.70 -48.40
CA GLN A 197 -14.86 -44.39 -48.29
C GLN A 197 -15.46 -44.76 -49.65
N GLN A 198 -15.15 -44.01 -50.72
CA GLN A 198 -15.65 -44.27 -52.07
C GLN A 198 -14.93 -45.42 -52.80
N GLN A 199 -13.69 -45.77 -52.39
CA GLN A 199 -12.92 -46.91 -52.96
C GLN A 199 -13.16 -48.26 -52.25
N VAL A 200 -13.90 -48.29 -51.13
CA VAL A 200 -14.23 -49.54 -50.39
C VAL A 200 -15.56 -50.16 -50.84
N LYS A 201 -16.36 -49.48 -51.67
CA LYS A 201 -17.56 -50.05 -52.32
C LYS A 201 -17.30 -50.42 -53.78
N LYS A 202 -16.34 -51.30 -54.03
CA LYS A 202 -16.29 -52.16 -55.22
C LYS A 202 -16.73 -53.56 -54.79
N PRO A 203 -17.88 -54.10 -55.25
CA PRO A 203 -18.19 -55.50 -55.06
C PRO A 203 -17.43 -56.34 -56.09
N LEU A 204 -16.66 -57.34 -55.63
CA LEU A 204 -16.14 -58.41 -56.48
C LEU A 204 -16.41 -59.76 -55.81
N ALA A 205 -17.00 -60.67 -56.59
CA ALA A 205 -17.29 -62.10 -56.37
C ALA A 205 -18.37 -62.42 -55.30
N GLY A 206 -19.33 -63.31 -55.51
CA GLY A 206 -19.58 -64.37 -56.50
C GLY A 206 -20.74 -65.23 -55.94
N PRO A 207 -21.04 -66.44 -56.43
CA PRO A 207 -20.33 -67.25 -57.43
C PRO A 207 -20.88 -67.16 -58.85
#